data_AF-A0A531MC60-F1
#
_entry.id   AF-A0A531MC60-F1
#
_cell.length_a   1.000
_cell.length_b   1.000
_cell.length_c   1.000
_cell.angle_alpha   90.00
_cell.angle_beta   90.00
_cell.angle_gamma   90.00
#
_symmetry.space_group_name_H-M   'P 1'
#
loop_
_entity.id
_entity.type
_entity.pdbx_description
1 polymer ?
#
loop_
_entity_poly.entity_id
_entity_poly.type
_entity_poly.pdbx_seq_one_letter_code
_entity_poly.pdbx_strand_id
1 'polypeptide(L)'
;MSGWLEHLGFGLGRAARGLQRVFRRGLVGLGLSTAIPSLAIAAQWDPAKASSNLGIFALSETQLAERKIAITPIGDLELPTGEIIACDPLVTSDDWPALSRKVKPGHYPVSLFEAQGRVAAAFLRFHPGTPVRWELATMPGQDIATLKADEIFGYPVDAGLGSFMDKTAMALMSAAQD
;
A
#
# COMPACT_ATOMS: atom_id res chain seq x y z
N MET A 1 25.42 -25.52 17.22
CA MET A 1 24.73 -26.24 18.31
C MET A 1 24.25 -25.21 19.33
N SER A 2 23.04 -25.41 19.86
CA SER A 2 22.24 -24.60 20.82
C SER A 2 21.88 -23.18 20.33
N GLY A 3 20.64 -22.89 19.90
CA GLY A 3 19.39 -22.89 20.69
C GLY A 3 19.26 -21.48 21.29
N TRP A 4 18.25 -20.65 21.01
CA TRP A 4 16.84 -20.83 21.33
C TRP A 4 15.96 -19.86 20.54
N LEU A 5 14.83 -20.38 20.07
CA LEU A 5 13.65 -19.69 19.55
C LEU A 5 12.66 -19.44 20.70
N GLU A 6 11.68 -18.57 20.41
CA GLU A 6 10.36 -18.42 21.03
C GLU A 6 10.11 -17.21 21.94
N HIS A 7 9.29 -16.29 21.42
CA HIS A 7 8.18 -15.70 22.17
C HIS A 7 7.05 -15.34 21.19
N LEU A 8 6.20 -16.32 20.90
CA LEU A 8 4.86 -16.11 20.33
C LEU A 8 3.85 -16.58 21.38
N GLY A 9 3.18 -15.63 22.04
CA GLY A 9 2.16 -15.90 23.03
C GLY A 9 0.83 -16.26 22.38
N PHE A 10 0.47 -17.54 22.41
CA PHE A 10 -0.90 -18.01 22.16
C PHE A 10 -1.71 -18.00 23.47
N GLY A 11 -2.82 -17.27 23.48
CA GLY A 11 -3.84 -17.36 24.52
C GLY A 11 -5.10 -18.05 23.98
N LEU A 12 -5.31 -19.31 24.36
CA LEU A 12 -6.56 -20.06 24.15
C LEU A 12 -7.51 -19.81 25.32
N GLY A 13 -8.69 -19.25 25.05
CA GLY A 13 -9.79 -19.13 26.01
C GLY A 13 -11.10 -19.58 25.39
N ARG A 14 -11.65 -20.71 25.86
CA ARG A 14 -12.94 -21.29 25.43
C ARG A 14 -14.13 -20.66 26.16
N ALA A 15 -15.22 -20.59 25.40
CA ALA A 15 -16.63 -20.33 25.68
C ALA A 15 -17.21 -20.52 27.11
N ALA A 16 -18.20 -19.67 27.44
CA ALA A 16 -19.42 -20.09 28.14
C ALA A 16 -20.62 -19.21 27.75
N ARG A 17 -21.73 -19.87 27.41
CA ARG A 17 -23.06 -19.30 27.12
C ARG A 17 -23.81 -19.08 28.44
N GLY A 18 -24.57 -17.99 28.55
CA GLY A 18 -25.50 -17.75 29.67
C GLY A 18 -26.64 -16.83 29.23
N LEU A 19 -27.80 -17.43 28.99
CA LEU A 19 -29.05 -16.82 28.58
C LEU A 19 -29.83 -16.39 29.83
N GLN A 20 -30.18 -15.11 30.00
CA GLN A 20 -31.29 -14.71 30.89
C GLN A 20 -32.10 -13.57 30.28
N ARG A 21 -33.35 -13.89 29.90
CA ARG A 21 -34.45 -12.95 29.66
C ARG A 21 -35.12 -12.63 30.99
N VAL A 22 -35.26 -11.35 31.33
CA VAL A 22 -36.31 -10.86 32.23
C VAL A 22 -36.84 -9.54 31.68
N PHE A 23 -38.14 -9.51 31.37
CA PHE A 23 -38.94 -8.32 31.09
C PHE A 23 -39.34 -7.66 32.41
N ARG A 24 -39.18 -6.34 32.54
CA ARG A 24 -40.07 -5.50 33.37
C ARG A 24 -40.14 -4.08 32.82
N ARG A 25 -41.35 -3.53 32.88
CA ARG A 25 -41.85 -2.32 32.24
C ARG A 25 -41.34 -1.04 32.92
N GLY A 26 -41.04 -0.03 32.09
CA GLY A 26 -41.43 1.36 32.30
C GLY A 26 -40.57 2.24 33.22
N LEU A 27 -39.71 3.07 32.62
CA LEU A 27 -39.76 4.53 32.79
C LEU A 27 -38.96 5.19 31.67
N VAL A 28 -39.60 6.12 30.96
CA VAL A 28 -38.99 6.94 29.92
C VAL A 28 -38.05 7.94 30.58
N GLY A 29 -36.75 7.75 30.39
CA GLY A 29 -35.73 8.77 30.65
C GLY A 29 -35.13 9.17 29.31
N LEU A 30 -35.45 10.37 28.83
CA LEU A 30 -34.82 10.96 27.66
C LEU A 30 -33.43 11.49 28.09
N GLY A 31 -32.50 10.58 28.29
CA GLY A 31 -31.08 10.91 28.41
C GLY A 31 -30.49 10.98 27.01
N LEU A 32 -30.26 12.18 26.50
CA LEU A 32 -29.29 12.38 25.41
C LEU A 32 -27.90 12.10 25.97
N SER A 33 -27.59 10.83 26.18
CA SER A 33 -26.20 10.40 26.20
C SER A 33 -25.73 10.49 24.76
N THR A 34 -25.13 11.62 24.40
CA THR A 34 -24.22 11.66 23.27
C THR A 34 -23.05 10.78 23.67
N ALA A 35 -23.21 9.47 23.53
CA ALA A 35 -22.09 8.57 23.43
C ALA A 35 -21.30 9.09 22.23
N ILE A 36 -20.29 9.90 22.51
CA ILE A 36 -19.24 10.20 21.56
C ILE A 36 -18.77 8.81 21.14
N PRO A 37 -18.96 8.38 19.87
CA PRO A 37 -18.33 7.16 19.44
C PRO A 37 -16.86 7.39 19.72
N SER A 38 -16.30 6.60 20.63
CA SER A 38 -14.87 6.54 20.82
C SER A 38 -14.36 6.33 19.41
N LEU A 39 -13.73 7.35 18.83
CA LEU A 39 -12.85 7.17 17.69
C LEU A 39 -11.91 6.10 18.19
N ALA A 40 -12.19 4.84 17.83
CA ALA A 40 -11.18 3.82 17.81
C ALA A 40 -10.06 4.53 17.07
N ILE A 41 -9.00 4.86 17.80
CA ILE A 41 -7.82 5.51 17.25
C ILE A 41 -7.45 4.56 16.13
N ALA A 42 -7.81 4.95 14.89
CA ALA A 42 -7.53 4.15 13.72
C ALA A 42 -6.05 3.85 13.83
N ALA A 43 -5.70 2.57 13.90
CA ALA A 43 -4.31 2.17 14.03
C ALA A 43 -3.57 2.93 12.92
N GLN A 44 -2.64 3.81 13.31
CA GLN A 44 -1.83 4.52 12.34
C GLN A 44 -1.13 3.44 11.52
N TRP A 45 -1.44 3.36 10.24
CA TRP A 45 -0.83 2.37 9.34
C TRP A 45 0.69 2.50 9.43
N ASP A 46 1.35 1.38 9.73
CA ASP A 46 2.78 1.34 10.03
C ASP A 46 3.54 0.78 8.81
N PRO A 47 4.26 1.63 8.04
CA PRO A 47 4.97 1.19 6.85
C PRO A 47 5.99 0.08 7.15
N ALA A 48 6.57 0.06 8.34
CA ALA A 48 7.55 -0.96 8.73
C ALA A 48 6.92 -2.34 8.92
N LYS A 49 5.62 -2.41 9.23
CA LYS A 49 4.86 -3.66 9.30
C LYS A 49 4.32 -4.09 7.95
N ALA A 50 4.00 -3.14 7.08
CA ALA A 50 3.54 -3.42 5.73
C ALA A 50 4.65 -3.99 4.83
N SER A 51 5.88 -3.49 4.93
CA SER A 51 7.01 -4.04 4.17
C SER A 51 8.38 -3.69 4.76
N SER A 52 9.24 -4.71 4.90
CA SER A 52 10.65 -4.51 5.23
C SER A 52 11.48 -3.94 4.08
N ASN A 53 10.94 -3.93 2.85
CA ASN A 53 11.66 -3.49 1.66
C ASN A 53 11.78 -1.95 1.57
N LEU A 54 11.01 -1.18 2.34
CA LEU A 54 11.07 0.28 2.35
C LEU A 54 12.42 0.83 2.85
N GLY A 55 13.22 0.01 3.54
CA GLY A 55 14.57 0.39 3.96
C GLY A 55 15.59 0.44 2.82
N ILE A 56 15.31 -0.20 1.68
CA ILE A 56 16.26 -0.30 0.54
C ILE A 56 16.64 1.07 -0.03
N PHE A 57 15.76 2.07 0.12
CA PHE A 57 15.92 3.45 -0.36
C PHE A 57 16.95 4.24 0.43
N ALA A 58 17.25 3.83 1.67
CA ALA A 58 18.20 4.48 2.54
C ALA A 58 19.60 3.87 2.45
N LEU A 59 19.77 2.79 1.68
CA LEU A 59 21.05 2.11 1.52
C LEU A 59 21.98 2.89 0.57
N SER A 60 23.26 2.94 0.92
CA SER A 60 24.29 3.41 0.00
C SER A 60 24.54 2.41 -1.12
N GLU A 61 25.19 2.84 -2.20
CA GLU A 61 25.59 1.96 -3.31
C GLU A 61 26.45 0.78 -2.82
N THR A 62 27.36 1.01 -1.87
CA THR A 62 28.17 -0.04 -1.25
C THR A 62 27.29 -1.06 -0.52
N GLN A 63 26.32 -0.60 0.27
CA GLN A 63 25.41 -1.49 1.00
C GLN A 63 24.50 -2.29 0.06
N LEU A 64 24.07 -1.71 -1.06
CA LEU A 64 23.33 -2.41 -2.10
C LEU A 64 24.20 -3.48 -2.78
N ALA A 65 25.44 -3.14 -3.13
CA ALA A 65 26.39 -4.06 -3.75
C ALA A 65 26.73 -5.26 -2.84
N GLU A 66 26.96 -5.03 -1.54
CA GLU A 66 27.16 -6.10 -0.53
C GLU A 66 25.97 -7.08 -0.49
N ARG A 67 24.76 -6.58 -0.71
CA ARG A 67 23.51 -7.36 -0.77
C ARG A 67 23.23 -7.95 -2.15
N LYS A 68 24.11 -7.70 -3.13
CA LYS A 68 23.95 -8.10 -4.54
C LYS A 68 22.66 -7.55 -5.15
N ILE A 69 22.35 -6.29 -4.82
CA ILE A 69 21.23 -5.56 -5.37
C ILE A 69 21.77 -4.59 -6.42
N ALA A 70 21.35 -4.75 -7.67
CA ALA A 70 21.69 -3.85 -8.76
C ALA A 70 20.59 -2.79 -8.95
N ILE A 71 20.98 -1.57 -9.30
CA ILE A 71 20.04 -0.53 -9.75
C ILE A 71 20.19 -0.38 -11.26
N THR A 72 19.09 -0.60 -11.98
CA THR A 72 19.03 -0.47 -13.44
C THR A 72 18.08 0.66 -13.82
N PRO A 73 18.58 1.81 -14.30
CA PRO A 73 17.71 2.84 -14.88
C PRO A 73 17.02 2.30 -16.13
N ILE A 74 15.71 2.53 -16.26
CA ILE A 74 14.92 2.04 -17.41
C ILE A 74 14.31 3.17 -18.26
N GLY A 75 14.77 4.41 -18.03
CA GLY A 75 14.30 5.61 -18.72
C GLY A 75 13.34 6.44 -17.86
N ASP A 76 12.73 7.42 -18.50
CA ASP A 76 11.82 8.35 -17.86
C ASP A 76 10.37 8.01 -18.17
N LEU A 77 9.50 8.03 -17.15
CA LEU A 77 8.06 7.98 -17.32
C LEU A 77 7.53 9.37 -17.65
N GLU A 78 6.82 9.48 -18.77
CA GLU A 78 6.09 10.69 -19.13
C GLU A 78 4.75 10.73 -18.40
N LEU A 79 4.52 11.81 -17.66
CA LEU A 79 3.28 12.08 -16.94
C LEU A 79 2.66 13.41 -17.40
N PRO A 80 2.11 13.50 -18.62
CA PRO A 80 1.52 14.75 -19.13
C PRO A 80 0.33 15.26 -18.31
N THR A 81 -0.42 14.38 -17.65
CA THR A 81 -1.53 14.78 -16.77
C THR A 81 -1.11 14.87 -15.30
N GLY A 82 -0.01 14.20 -14.94
CA GLY A 82 0.42 14.03 -13.55
C GLY A 82 -0.44 13.03 -12.77
N GLU A 83 -1.40 12.38 -13.42
CA GLU A 83 -2.22 11.30 -12.86
C GLU A 83 -1.47 9.98 -13.04
N ILE A 84 -1.15 9.32 -11.93
CA ILE A 84 -0.40 8.06 -11.95
C ILE A 84 -1.38 6.91 -11.77
N ILE A 85 -1.30 5.94 -12.66
CA ILE A 85 -1.98 4.66 -12.55
C ILE A 85 -0.93 3.59 -12.25
N ALA A 86 -1.23 2.74 -11.27
CA ALA A 86 -0.49 1.52 -10.99
C ALA A 86 -1.40 0.33 -11.26
N CYS A 87 -1.00 -0.54 -12.18
CA CYS A 87 -1.78 -1.71 -12.58
C CYS A 87 -0.93 -2.72 -13.35
N ASP A 88 -1.54 -3.87 -13.64
CA ASP A 88 -1.07 -4.77 -14.69
C ASP A 88 -1.53 -4.23 -16.07
N PRO A 89 -0.60 -3.82 -16.95
CA PRO A 89 -0.95 -3.13 -18.18
C PRO A 89 -1.59 -4.03 -19.25
N LEU A 90 -1.59 -5.36 -19.08
CA LEU A 90 -2.10 -6.28 -20.10
C LEU A 90 -3.56 -6.72 -19.86
N VAL A 91 -4.08 -6.49 -18.66
CA VAL A 91 -5.40 -7.01 -18.22
C VAL A 91 -6.28 -5.93 -17.59
N THR A 92 -5.75 -4.74 -17.34
CA THR A 92 -6.49 -3.65 -16.71
C THR A 92 -7.14 -2.74 -17.76
N SER A 93 -8.44 -2.49 -17.62
CA SER A 93 -9.24 -1.59 -18.47
C SER A 93 -9.08 -0.11 -18.11
N ASP A 94 -9.58 0.77 -18.98
CA ASP A 94 -9.48 2.23 -18.87
C ASP A 94 -10.35 2.86 -17.77
N ASP A 95 -11.25 2.09 -17.15
CA ASP A 95 -12.03 2.49 -15.99
C ASP A 95 -11.26 2.36 -14.66
N TRP A 96 -10.06 1.76 -14.67
CA TRP A 96 -9.22 1.65 -13.49
C TRP A 96 -8.73 3.03 -13.02
N PRO A 97 -8.94 3.39 -11.74
CA PRO A 97 -8.70 4.75 -11.30
C PRO A 97 -7.21 5.06 -11.11
N ALA A 98 -6.85 6.31 -11.37
CA ALA A 98 -5.56 6.85 -10.96
C ALA A 98 -5.47 6.95 -9.43
N LEU A 99 -4.24 6.96 -8.93
CA LEU A 99 -3.93 7.27 -7.54
C LEU A 99 -4.45 8.67 -7.20
N SER A 100 -4.97 8.83 -5.98
CA SER A 100 -5.58 10.06 -5.48
C SER A 100 -4.61 11.23 -5.47
N ARG A 101 -3.32 10.96 -5.25
CA ARG A 101 -2.27 11.97 -5.26
C ARG A 101 -1.70 12.12 -6.67
N LYS A 102 -1.84 13.34 -7.21
CA LYS A 102 -1.21 13.75 -8.46
C LYS A 102 0.19 14.31 -8.22
N VAL A 103 1.01 14.27 -9.26
CA VAL A 103 2.30 14.97 -9.32
C VAL A 103 2.23 16.09 -10.35
N LYS A 104 3.27 16.94 -10.39
CA LYS A 104 3.37 17.95 -11.45
C LYS A 104 3.54 17.22 -12.80
N PRO A 105 2.93 17.70 -13.89
CA PRO A 105 3.23 17.17 -15.21
C PRO A 105 4.72 17.25 -15.56
N GLY A 106 5.27 16.21 -16.17
CA GLY A 106 6.68 16.15 -16.53
C GLY A 106 7.20 14.75 -16.85
N HIS A 107 8.53 14.63 -16.87
CA HIS A 107 9.26 13.38 -17.10
C HIS A 107 10.01 13.00 -15.84
N TYR A 108 9.88 11.74 -15.40
CA TYR A 108 10.41 11.30 -14.12
C TYR A 108 11.17 9.98 -14.27
N PRO A 109 12.42 9.90 -13.78
CA PRO A 109 13.24 8.71 -13.95
C PRO A 109 12.64 7.52 -13.21
N VAL A 110 12.67 6.37 -13.90
CA VAL A 110 12.32 5.08 -13.37
C VAL A 110 13.55 4.19 -13.27
N SER A 111 13.68 3.47 -12.16
CA SER A 111 14.75 2.49 -11.97
C SER A 111 14.22 1.21 -11.37
N LEU A 112 14.82 0.09 -11.75
CA LEU A 112 14.56 -1.21 -11.16
C LEU A 112 15.65 -1.53 -10.14
N PHE A 113 15.23 -2.07 -9.01
CA PHE A 113 16.12 -2.69 -8.04
C PHE A 113 16.03 -4.19 -8.26
N GLU A 114 17.14 -4.80 -8.66
CA GLU A 114 17.20 -6.19 -9.05
C GLU A 114 18.01 -6.99 -8.04
N ALA A 115 17.45 -8.10 -7.57
CA ALA A 115 18.10 -9.01 -6.64
C ALA A 115 17.87 -10.45 -7.12
N GLN A 116 18.93 -11.27 -7.07
CA GLN A 116 18.85 -12.69 -7.46
C GLN A 116 18.30 -12.90 -8.90
N GLY A 117 18.65 -11.99 -9.82
CA GLY A 117 18.21 -12.05 -11.22
C GLY A 117 16.73 -11.73 -11.44
N ARG A 118 16.05 -11.09 -10.48
CA ARG A 118 14.65 -10.69 -10.58
C ARG A 118 14.46 -9.26 -10.11
N VAL A 119 13.43 -8.61 -10.65
CA VAL A 119 12.97 -7.30 -10.16
C VAL A 119 12.42 -7.48 -8.75
N ALA A 120 13.05 -6.82 -7.78
CA ALA A 120 12.59 -6.76 -6.40
C ALA A 120 11.70 -5.54 -6.15
N ALA A 121 11.96 -4.43 -6.84
CA ALA A 121 11.14 -3.23 -6.80
C ALA A 121 11.34 -2.34 -8.04
N ALA A 122 10.32 -1.54 -8.38
CA ALA A 122 10.38 -0.50 -9.39
C ALA A 122 10.15 0.87 -8.74
N PHE A 123 10.94 1.86 -9.13
CA PHE A 123 11.02 3.15 -8.47
C PHE A 123 10.73 4.27 -9.46
N LEU A 124 9.65 5.01 -9.24
CA LEU A 124 9.35 6.26 -9.93
C LEU A 124 9.78 7.43 -9.04
N ARG A 125 10.78 8.22 -9.45
CA ARG A 125 11.40 9.24 -8.59
C ARG A 125 11.01 10.65 -9.01
N PHE A 126 10.37 11.38 -8.09
CA PHE A 126 9.94 12.77 -8.32
C PHE A 126 10.93 13.84 -7.85
N HIS A 127 11.88 13.48 -6.96
CA HIS A 127 12.85 14.42 -6.39
C HIS A 127 14.14 13.70 -5.95
N PRO A 128 15.32 14.35 -6.01
CA PRO A 128 16.56 13.81 -5.43
C PRO A 128 16.52 13.74 -3.89
N GLY A 129 17.42 12.96 -3.29
CA GLY A 129 17.54 12.80 -1.84
C GLY A 129 16.82 11.58 -1.26
N THR A 130 16.96 11.39 0.04
CA THR A 130 16.47 10.21 0.78
C THR A 130 15.06 10.46 1.33
N PRO A 131 14.08 9.56 1.09
CA PRO A 131 12.77 9.66 1.70
C PRO A 131 12.85 9.65 3.23
N VAL A 132 12.15 10.58 3.89
CA VAL A 132 12.11 10.67 5.36
C VAL A 132 10.79 10.18 5.96
N ARG A 133 9.78 9.93 5.12
CA ARG A 133 8.46 9.43 5.50
C ARG A 133 7.85 8.61 4.36
N TRP A 134 7.10 7.59 4.73
CA TRP A 134 6.31 6.76 3.83
C TRP A 134 4.82 6.98 4.08
N GLU A 135 4.06 7.02 2.99
CA GLU A 135 2.60 7.09 2.99
C GLU A 135 2.10 6.11 1.93
N LEU A 136 1.04 5.37 2.25
CA LEU A 136 0.42 4.47 1.28
C LEU A 136 -0.27 5.29 0.19
N ALA A 137 0.03 5.00 -1.08
CA ALA A 137 -0.70 5.59 -2.19
C ALA A 137 -2.08 4.94 -2.30
N THR A 138 -3.14 5.74 -2.29
CA THR A 138 -4.53 5.27 -2.31
C THR A 138 -5.25 5.69 -3.57
N MET A 139 -6.24 4.91 -4.00
CA MET A 139 -7.21 5.26 -5.02
C MET A 139 -8.45 5.93 -4.38
N PRO A 140 -9.28 6.65 -5.16
CA PRO A 140 -10.51 7.24 -4.66
C PRO A 140 -11.38 6.23 -3.90
N GLY A 141 -11.84 6.61 -2.71
CA GLY A 141 -12.69 5.77 -1.86
C GLY A 141 -11.95 4.76 -0.97
N GLN A 142 -10.63 4.60 -1.11
CA GLN A 142 -9.84 3.77 -0.20
C GLN A 142 -9.54 4.53 1.10
N ASP A 143 -9.89 3.92 2.23
CA ASP A 143 -9.65 4.45 3.57
C ASP A 143 -8.61 3.61 4.31
N ILE A 144 -7.45 4.20 4.60
CA ILE A 144 -6.34 3.54 5.30
C ILE A 144 -6.77 3.10 6.71
N ALA A 145 -7.74 3.77 7.34
CA ALA A 145 -8.24 3.41 8.66
C ALA A 145 -8.92 2.03 8.71
N THR A 146 -9.32 1.48 7.56
CA THR A 146 -9.92 0.14 7.48
C THR A 146 -8.88 -0.99 7.43
N LEU A 147 -7.60 -0.67 7.22
CA LEU A 147 -6.52 -1.65 7.13
C LEU A 147 -6.03 -2.06 8.52
N LYS A 148 -5.65 -3.32 8.66
CA LYS A 148 -4.75 -3.75 9.75
C LYS A 148 -3.33 -3.24 9.49
N ALA A 149 -2.48 -3.31 10.52
CA ALA A 149 -1.15 -2.72 10.47
C ALA A 149 -0.20 -3.34 9.41
N ASP A 150 -0.48 -4.57 8.99
CA ASP A 150 0.26 -5.35 7.99
C ASP A 150 -0.43 -5.41 6.62
N GLU A 151 -1.60 -4.77 6.48
CA GLU A 151 -2.36 -4.76 5.24
C GLU A 151 -2.01 -3.53 4.38
N ILE A 152 -2.19 -3.68 3.07
CA ILE A 152 -2.03 -2.62 2.08
C ILE A 152 -3.18 -2.67 1.08
N PHE A 153 -3.44 -1.54 0.43
CA PHE A 153 -4.14 -1.54 -0.85
C PHE A 153 -3.14 -1.83 -1.96
N GLY A 154 -3.38 -2.90 -2.71
CA GLY A 154 -2.60 -3.27 -3.89
C GLY A 154 -3.28 -2.85 -5.20
N TYR A 155 -2.67 -3.25 -6.30
CA TYR A 155 -3.22 -3.16 -7.66
C TYR A 155 -3.18 -4.57 -8.30
N PRO A 156 -4.01 -4.84 -9.34
CA PRO A 156 -4.07 -6.15 -9.99
C PRO A 156 -2.74 -6.50 -10.66
N VAL A 157 -2.40 -7.79 -10.66
CA VAL A 157 -1.14 -8.34 -11.22
C VAL A 157 -1.39 -9.67 -11.92
N ASP A 158 -2.56 -9.83 -12.55
CA ASP A 158 -3.04 -11.13 -13.04
C ASP A 158 -2.17 -11.73 -14.16
N ALA A 159 -1.50 -10.91 -14.98
CA ALA A 159 -0.50 -11.36 -15.95
C ALA A 159 0.92 -11.42 -15.35
N GLY A 160 1.07 -11.17 -14.04
CA GLY A 160 2.33 -11.14 -13.33
C GLY A 160 3.14 -9.87 -13.57
N LEU A 161 2.50 -8.78 -14.00
CA LEU A 161 3.16 -7.52 -14.30
C LEU A 161 2.67 -6.40 -13.38
N GLY A 162 3.58 -5.46 -13.10
CA GLY A 162 3.26 -4.19 -12.47
C GLY A 162 3.84 -3.05 -13.27
N SER A 163 3.08 -1.97 -13.42
CA SER A 163 3.48 -0.83 -14.22
C SER A 163 3.12 0.49 -13.53
N PHE A 164 3.84 1.54 -13.93
CA PHE A 164 3.44 2.92 -13.74
C PHE A 164 3.02 3.47 -15.10
N MET A 165 1.87 4.13 -15.18
CA MET A 165 1.46 4.79 -16.41
C MET A 165 0.72 6.11 -16.12
N ASP A 166 0.79 7.04 -17.07
CA ASP A 166 -0.11 8.20 -17.07
C ASP A 166 -1.50 7.79 -17.55
N LYS A 167 -2.54 8.50 -17.09
CA LYS A 167 -3.90 8.30 -17.56
C LYS A 167 -4.05 8.41 -19.08
N THR A 168 -3.29 9.30 -19.74
CA THR A 168 -3.29 9.40 -21.20
C THR A 168 -2.78 8.11 -21.86
N ALA A 169 -1.77 7.46 -21.28
CA ALA A 169 -1.24 6.21 -21.83
C ALA A 169 -2.26 5.07 -21.75
N MET A 170 -2.99 4.96 -20.64
CA MET A 170 -4.08 3.98 -20.48
C MET A 170 -5.15 4.16 -21.57
N ALA A 171 -5.64 5.39 -21.76
CA ALA A 171 -6.64 5.68 -22.78
C ALA A 171 -6.18 5.32 -24.21
N LEU A 172 -4.90 5.60 -24.53
CA LEU A 172 -4.33 5.25 -25.84
C LEU A 172 -4.16 3.74 -26.03
N MET A 173 -3.77 3.01 -24.97
CA MET A 173 -3.60 1.56 -25.03
C MET A 173 -4.95 0.85 -25.21
N SER A 174 -5.98 1.26 -24.47
CA SER A 174 -7.32 0.68 -24.60
C SER A 174 -7.91 0.94 -25.98
N ALA A 175 -7.78 2.16 -26.51
CA ALA A 175 -8.24 2.49 -27.87
C ALA A 175 -7.51 1.72 -28.99
N ALA A 176 -6.33 1.15 -28.72
CA ALA A 176 -5.60 0.32 -29.68
C ALA A 176 -5.95 -1.18 -29.61
N GLN A 177 -6.71 -1.59 -28.59
CA GLN A 177 -7.19 -2.97 -28.42
C GLN A 177 -8.57 -3.22 -29.03
N ASP A 178 -9.29 -2.14 -29.37
CA ASP A 178 -10.56 -2.13 -30.12
C ASP A 178 -10.34 -2.21 -31.64
#